data_AF-A0A336LRT3-F1
#
_entry.id   AF-A0A336LRT3-F1
#
_cell.length_a   1.000
_cell.length_b   1.000
_cell.length_c   1.000
_cell.angle_alpha   90.00
_cell.angle_beta   90.00
_cell.angle_gamma   90.00
#
_symmetry.space_group_name_H-M   'P 1'
#
loop_
_entity.id
_entity.type
_entity.pdbx_description
1 polymer ?
#
loop_
_entity_poly.entity_id
_entity_poly.type
_entity_poly.pdbx_seq_one_letter_code
_entity_poly.pdbx_strand_id
1 'polypeptide(L)'
;MGIFRVKLPFVWSLPKLSSQDEEGGAGGHGGFGGGPTHFEPIPHDHDFCERVVINVSGLRFETQLRTLNQFPDTLLGDPDRRLRYFDPLRNEYFFDRNRPSFDAILYYYQSGGRLRRPVNVPLDVFSEEIKFYELGEAATNKFREDEGFIKEEEKPLPDNENQRKVWLLFEYPESSQAARIVAIISVFVILLSIVIFCLETLPEFKHYKVFNTTTNGTKIEEDEVPDITDPFFLIETICIVWFTFELSVRFLACPNKLNFCRDVMNIIDIIAIIPYFITLATVVAEEEDTLNLPKAPVSPQDKSTNQAMSLAILRVIRLVRVFRIFKLSRHSKGLQILGRTLKASMRELGLLIFFLFIDSDKILNHSSNLIDNNYDNNTAILCFKSK
;
A
#
# COMPACT_ATOMS: atom_id res chain seq x y z
N MET A 1 49.49 -5.40 3.39
CA MET A 1 49.47 -4.68 2.10
C MET A 1 48.02 -4.30 1.84
N GLY A 2 47.71 -3.00 1.77
CA GLY A 2 46.36 -2.48 1.44
C GLY A 2 45.50 -2.01 2.60
N ILE A 3 45.82 -0.86 3.19
CA ILE A 3 44.95 -0.08 4.09
C ILE A 3 43.97 0.72 3.23
N PHE A 4 42.66 0.41 3.31
CA PHE A 4 41.62 1.23 2.68
C PHE A 4 41.35 2.48 3.53
N ARG A 5 41.72 3.64 3.00
CA ARG A 5 41.53 4.96 3.61
C ARG A 5 40.20 5.53 3.11
N VAL A 6 39.14 5.37 3.88
CA VAL A 6 37.86 6.06 3.67
C VAL A 6 38.06 7.55 4.00
N LYS A 7 37.85 8.42 3.02
CA LYS A 7 37.94 9.88 3.16
C LYS A 7 36.52 10.44 3.19
N LEU A 8 35.99 10.67 4.39
CA LEU A 8 34.78 11.48 4.61
C LEU A 8 35.16 12.98 4.45
N PRO A 9 34.38 13.81 3.74
CA PRO A 9 34.49 15.25 3.89
C PRO A 9 33.61 15.70 5.06
N PHE A 10 34.30 16.21 6.08
CA PHE A 10 33.78 16.96 7.21
C PHE A 10 32.95 18.17 6.72
N VAL A 11 31.68 18.24 7.11
CA VAL A 11 30.84 19.44 6.95
C VAL A 11 31.07 20.32 8.18
N TRP A 12 31.75 21.45 8.00
CA TRP A 12 31.73 22.53 9.00
C TRP A 12 30.64 23.52 8.61
N SER A 13 29.58 23.54 9.42
CA SER A 13 28.60 24.63 9.47
C SER A 13 29.26 25.85 10.10
N LEU A 14 29.18 27.01 9.45
CA LEU A 14 29.55 28.30 10.06
C LEU A 14 28.30 29.08 10.50
N PRO A 15 28.39 29.91 11.56
CA PRO A 15 27.24 30.40 12.31
C PRO A 15 26.57 31.61 11.68
N LYS A 16 25.26 31.73 11.88
CA LYS A 16 24.49 32.96 11.65
C LYS A 16 24.99 34.07 12.58
N LEU A 17 25.41 35.20 12.03
CA LEU A 17 25.56 36.45 12.77
C LEU A 17 24.21 37.16 12.84
N SER A 18 23.79 37.45 14.07
CA SER A 18 22.59 38.19 14.44
C SER A 18 22.73 39.67 14.10
N SER A 19 21.70 40.24 13.50
CA SER A 19 21.45 41.67 13.39
C SER A 19 20.97 42.23 14.72
N GLN A 20 21.67 43.21 15.28
CA GLN A 20 21.16 44.17 16.27
C GLN A 20 21.97 45.46 16.13
N ASP A 21 21.40 46.44 15.43
CA ASP A 21 21.81 47.85 15.48
C ASP A 21 20.74 48.58 16.30
N GLU A 22 21.11 49.15 17.44
CA GLU A 22 20.41 50.29 18.05
C GLU A 22 21.43 51.35 18.53
N GLU A 23 21.17 52.56 18.04
CA GLU A 23 21.47 53.93 18.49
C GLU A 23 22.68 54.27 19.40
N GLY A 24 23.45 55.27 18.93
CA GLY A 24 23.62 56.53 19.67
C GLY A 24 25.03 56.87 20.15
N GLY A 25 25.51 58.07 19.76
CA GLY A 25 26.53 58.80 20.54
C GLY A 25 27.66 59.44 19.75
N ALA A 26 27.56 60.76 19.55
CA ALA A 26 28.57 61.63 18.96
C ALA A 26 29.75 61.94 19.91
N GLY A 27 30.89 62.36 19.35
CA GLY A 27 31.90 63.17 20.04
C GLY A 27 33.34 62.73 19.77
N GLY A 28 34.07 63.52 18.96
CA GLY A 28 35.45 63.26 18.60
C GLY A 28 36.51 63.75 19.60
N HIS A 29 37.75 63.30 19.40
CA HIS A 29 38.96 64.11 19.53
C HIS A 29 40.14 63.40 18.85
N GLY A 30 40.92 64.16 18.08
CA GLY A 30 42.03 63.64 17.27
C GLY A 30 43.32 63.36 18.06
N GLY A 31 44.30 62.77 17.35
CA GLY A 31 45.70 62.80 17.74
C GLY A 31 46.50 61.54 17.40
N PHE A 32 47.20 61.60 16.26
CA PHE A 32 48.52 61.00 15.97
C PHE A 32 48.75 59.47 16.01
N GLY A 33 49.07 58.93 14.82
CA GLY A 33 50.31 58.17 14.60
C GLY A 33 50.18 56.67 14.34
N GLY A 34 50.41 56.22 13.10
CA GLY A 34 50.65 54.80 12.83
C GLY A 34 50.61 54.35 11.37
N GLY A 35 51.66 54.66 10.59
CA GLY A 35 52.12 53.89 9.41
C GLY A 35 51.26 53.89 8.13
N PRO A 36 51.87 53.75 6.93
CA PRO A 36 51.12 53.46 5.72
C PRO A 36 50.67 52.00 5.80
N THR A 37 49.41 51.76 6.16
CA THR A 37 48.81 50.43 5.97
C THR A 37 48.64 50.22 4.47
N HIS A 38 49.64 49.58 3.86
CA HIS A 38 49.50 49.00 2.54
C HIS A 38 48.34 48.00 2.62
N PHE A 39 47.20 48.35 2.03
CA PHE A 39 46.07 47.45 1.91
C PHE A 39 46.48 46.37 0.89
N GLU A 40 46.90 45.21 1.38
CA GLU A 40 46.99 44.02 0.53
C GLU A 40 45.55 43.59 0.22
N PRO A 41 45.11 43.65 -1.05
CA PRO A 41 43.83 43.10 -1.43
C PRO A 41 43.85 41.61 -1.08
N ILE A 42 42.82 41.13 -0.38
CA ILE A 42 42.61 39.70 -0.22
C ILE A 42 42.56 39.10 -1.63
N PRO A 43 43.40 38.11 -1.96
CA PRO A 43 43.36 37.46 -3.26
C PRO A 43 41.97 36.83 -3.44
N HIS A 44 41.09 37.52 -4.15
CA HIS A 44 39.86 36.95 -4.64
C HIS A 44 40.23 36.19 -5.90
N ASP A 45 40.09 34.86 -5.84
CA ASP A 45 40.33 34.00 -6.98
C ASP A 45 39.20 34.24 -8.01
N HIS A 46 39.48 35.17 -8.94
CA HIS A 46 38.52 35.73 -9.88
C HIS A 46 37.93 34.68 -10.84
N ASP A 47 38.61 33.55 -11.01
CA ASP A 47 38.19 32.44 -11.86
C ASP A 47 36.89 31.77 -11.36
N PHE A 48 36.59 31.84 -10.05
CA PHE A 48 35.36 31.27 -9.49
C PHE A 48 34.13 32.17 -9.60
N CYS A 49 34.28 33.39 -10.10
CA CYS A 49 33.22 34.39 -10.18
C CYS A 49 32.83 34.73 -11.62
N GLU A 50 33.32 33.99 -12.62
CA GLU A 50 32.95 34.18 -14.02
C GLU A 50 31.43 34.07 -14.19
N ARG A 51 30.84 35.08 -14.84
CA ARG A 51 29.41 35.18 -15.06
C ARG A 51 29.06 34.62 -16.43
N VAL A 52 28.02 33.79 -16.46
CA VAL A 52 27.49 33.18 -17.67
C VAL A 52 26.12 33.79 -17.97
N VAL A 53 25.95 34.25 -19.21
CA VAL A 53 24.67 34.77 -19.71
C VAL A 53 23.97 33.66 -20.50
N ILE A 54 22.71 33.40 -20.16
CA ILE A 54 21.86 32.43 -20.84
C ILE A 54 20.61 33.15 -21.35
N ASN A 55 20.43 33.16 -22.66
CA ASN A 55 19.31 33.79 -23.33
C ASN A 55 18.31 32.72 -23.79
N VAL A 56 17.13 32.69 -23.17
CA VAL A 56 16.04 31.77 -23.53
C VAL A 56 14.97 32.52 -24.31
N SER A 57 14.92 32.32 -25.62
CA SER A 57 14.03 32.98 -26.59
C SER A 57 13.87 34.49 -26.34
N GLY A 58 14.96 35.18 -26.00
CA GLY A 58 15.02 36.62 -25.73
C GLY A 58 14.96 37.02 -24.25
N LEU A 59 14.70 36.10 -23.32
CA LEU A 59 14.79 36.36 -21.87
C LEU A 59 16.21 36.06 -21.39
N ARG A 60 16.90 37.07 -20.88
CA ARG A 60 18.26 36.89 -20.35
C ARG A 60 18.25 36.51 -18.89
N PHE A 61 19.03 35.48 -18.60
CA PHE A 61 19.35 35.00 -17.27
C PHE A 61 20.86 35.09 -17.08
N GLU A 62 21.29 35.36 -15.86
CA GLU A 62 22.70 35.48 -15.53
C GLU A 62 22.99 34.66 -14.27
N THR A 63 24.05 33.88 -14.30
CA THR A 63 24.50 33.06 -13.17
C THR A 63 26.03 33.00 -13.14
N GLN A 64 26.60 32.29 -12.17
CA GLN A 64 28.03 32.05 -12.10
C GLN A 64 28.37 30.70 -12.71
N LEU A 65 29.53 30.60 -13.35
CA LEU A 65 30.01 29.35 -13.96
C LEU A 65 30.06 28.20 -12.92
N ARG A 66 30.50 28.51 -11.69
CA ARG A 66 30.50 27.56 -10.57
C ARG A 66 29.12 26.99 -10.22
N THR A 67 28.05 27.75 -10.44
CA THR A 67 26.68 27.31 -10.17
C THR A 67 26.27 26.22 -11.16
N LEU A 68 26.66 26.36 -12.43
CA LEU A 68 26.40 25.35 -13.46
C LEU A 68 27.26 24.10 -13.23
N ASN A 69 28.54 24.28 -12.90
CA ASN A 69 29.50 23.20 -12.64
C ASN A 69 29.15 22.34 -11.42
N GLN A 70 28.18 22.74 -10.59
CA GLN A 70 27.67 21.90 -9.50
C GLN A 70 27.04 20.60 -10.00
N PHE A 71 26.53 20.59 -11.23
CA PHE A 71 25.90 19.43 -11.87
C PHE A 71 26.57 19.15 -13.22
N PRO A 72 27.79 18.58 -13.25
CA PRO A 72 28.59 18.47 -14.47
C PRO A 72 27.97 17.54 -15.53
N ASP A 73 27.09 16.62 -15.14
CA ASP A 73 26.47 15.65 -16.06
C ASP A 73 25.28 16.22 -16.86
N THR A 74 24.87 17.46 -16.58
CA THR A 74 23.74 18.13 -17.25
C THR A 74 24.19 18.93 -18.47
N LEU A 75 23.26 19.31 -19.33
CA LEU A 75 23.55 20.10 -20.54
C LEU A 75 24.29 21.40 -20.21
N LEU A 76 23.84 22.13 -19.18
CA LEU A 76 24.43 23.42 -18.80
C LEU A 76 25.69 23.26 -17.93
N GLY A 77 25.86 22.15 -17.24
CA GLY A 77 27.05 21.89 -16.43
C GLY A 77 28.24 21.40 -17.25
N ASP A 78 27.98 20.65 -18.31
CA ASP A 78 28.98 20.11 -19.24
C ASP A 78 29.42 21.19 -20.26
N PRO A 79 30.70 21.63 -20.25
CA PRO A 79 31.22 22.61 -21.20
C PRO A 79 31.04 22.21 -22.66
N ASP A 80 31.25 20.94 -23.00
CA ASP A 80 31.21 20.45 -24.38
C ASP A 80 29.77 20.43 -24.90
N ARG A 81 28.81 20.05 -24.04
CA ARG A 81 27.39 20.03 -24.41
C ARG A 81 26.80 21.42 -24.56
N ARG A 82 27.16 22.39 -23.70
CA ARG A 82 26.63 23.76 -23.82
C ARG A 82 27.29 24.56 -24.94
N LEU A 83 28.53 24.23 -25.34
CA LEU A 83 29.29 24.97 -26.36
C LEU A 83 28.52 25.13 -27.68
N ARG A 84 27.74 24.12 -28.08
CA ARG A 84 26.89 24.17 -29.29
C ARG A 84 25.83 25.27 -29.30
N TYR A 85 25.52 25.85 -28.14
CA TYR A 85 24.54 26.92 -27.96
C TYR A 85 25.19 28.30 -27.75
N PHE A 86 26.52 28.38 -27.77
CA PHE A 86 27.24 29.63 -27.49
C PHE A 86 27.25 30.56 -28.72
N ASP A 87 26.83 31.82 -28.52
CA ASP A 87 26.95 32.91 -29.48
C ASP A 87 28.17 33.78 -29.14
N PRO A 88 29.28 33.69 -29.91
CA PRO A 88 30.50 34.44 -29.64
C PRO A 88 30.37 35.94 -29.88
N LEU A 89 29.39 36.40 -30.67
CA LEU A 89 29.19 37.83 -30.93
C LEU A 89 28.55 38.54 -29.74
N ARG A 90 27.73 37.81 -28.98
CA ARG A 90 26.96 38.33 -27.84
C ARG A 90 27.48 37.83 -26.49
N ASN A 91 28.42 36.89 -26.51
CA ASN A 91 28.97 36.23 -25.33
C ASN A 91 27.87 35.63 -24.43
N GLU A 92 26.88 34.97 -25.04
CA GLU A 92 25.73 34.37 -24.35
C GLU A 92 25.41 32.97 -24.92
N TYR A 93 24.82 32.09 -24.12
CA TYR A 93 24.25 30.84 -24.61
C TYR A 93 22.80 31.07 -25.02
N PHE A 94 22.42 30.72 -26.25
CA PHE A 94 21.07 30.93 -26.76
C PHE A 94 20.27 29.63 -26.87
N PHE A 95 19.07 29.62 -26.29
CA PHE A 95 18.12 28.52 -26.35
C PHE A 95 16.78 29.01 -26.88
N ASP A 96 16.32 28.45 -28.01
CA ASP A 96 14.97 28.73 -28.52
C ASP A 96 13.94 27.78 -27.86
N ARG A 97 13.59 28.08 -26.60
CA ARG A 97 12.83 27.18 -25.71
C ARG A 97 11.83 27.92 -24.79
N ASN A 98 11.12 27.15 -23.97
CA ASN A 98 10.07 27.66 -23.11
C ASN A 98 10.61 28.60 -22.01
N ARG A 99 10.37 29.91 -22.18
CA ARG A 99 10.86 30.95 -21.26
C ARG A 99 10.41 30.75 -19.81
N PRO A 100 9.12 30.51 -19.52
CA PRO A 100 8.66 30.40 -18.12
C PRO A 100 9.26 29.21 -17.36
N SER A 101 9.63 28.13 -18.06
CA SER A 101 10.24 26.96 -17.44
C SER A 101 11.66 27.20 -16.93
N PHE A 102 12.42 28.07 -17.60
CA PHE A 102 13.85 28.20 -17.34
C PHE A 102 14.17 28.76 -15.95
N ASP A 103 13.26 29.55 -15.36
CA ASP A 103 13.43 30.06 -14.01
C ASP A 103 13.63 28.92 -13.00
N ALA A 104 12.80 27.87 -13.09
CA ALA A 104 12.92 26.69 -12.25
C ALA A 104 14.14 25.82 -12.60
N ILE A 105 14.51 25.73 -13.89
CA ILE A 105 15.72 25.03 -14.33
C ILE A 105 16.96 25.70 -13.74
N LEU A 106 17.05 27.03 -13.79
CA LEU A 106 18.18 27.75 -13.24
C LEU A 106 18.21 27.68 -11.71
N TYR A 107 17.04 27.79 -11.08
CA TYR A 107 16.90 27.66 -9.63
C TYR A 107 17.34 26.28 -9.13
N TYR A 108 17.18 25.21 -9.92
CA TYR A 108 17.72 23.89 -9.58
C TYR A 108 19.23 23.92 -9.32
N TYR A 109 20.00 24.61 -10.17
CA TYR A 109 21.44 24.79 -9.97
C TYR A 109 21.70 25.68 -8.73
N GLN A 110 21.03 26.82 -8.64
CA GLN A 110 21.25 27.80 -7.55
C GLN A 110 20.93 27.24 -6.16
N SER A 111 19.91 26.40 -6.06
CA SER A 111 19.45 25.79 -4.80
C SER A 111 20.19 24.49 -4.45
N GLY A 112 21.06 24.00 -5.32
CA GLY A 112 21.73 22.71 -5.16
C GLY A 112 20.79 21.52 -5.29
N GLY A 113 19.75 21.61 -6.13
CA GLY A 113 18.95 20.46 -6.55
C GLY A 113 17.45 20.53 -6.23
N ARG A 114 16.89 21.70 -5.92
CA ARG A 114 15.43 21.86 -5.74
C ARG A 114 14.78 22.14 -7.10
N LEU A 115 13.95 21.21 -7.55
CA LEU A 115 13.23 21.31 -8.81
C LEU A 115 11.73 21.41 -8.52
N ARG A 116 11.11 22.54 -8.86
CA ARG A 116 9.67 22.78 -8.70
C ARG A 116 9.12 23.39 -9.98
N ARG A 117 8.06 22.80 -10.52
CA ARG A 117 7.42 23.33 -11.72
C ARG A 117 6.77 24.68 -11.43
N PRO A 118 6.98 25.69 -12.28
CA PRO A 118 6.22 26.93 -12.19
C PRO A 118 4.72 26.67 -12.38
N VAL A 119 3.89 27.27 -11.53
CA VAL A 119 2.43 27.01 -11.51
C VAL A 119 1.73 27.35 -12.84
N ASN A 120 2.30 28.26 -13.62
CA ASN A 120 1.82 28.70 -14.92
C ASN A 120 2.35 27.85 -16.09
N VAL A 121 3.13 26.81 -15.83
CA VAL A 121 3.70 25.92 -16.85
C VAL A 121 3.02 24.55 -16.78
N PRO A 122 2.47 24.04 -17.89
CA PRO A 122 1.94 22.68 -17.98
C PRO A 122 2.98 21.61 -17.61
N LEU A 123 2.52 20.50 -17.03
CA LEU A 123 3.38 19.42 -16.55
C LEU A 123 4.22 18.79 -17.67
N ASP A 124 3.59 18.50 -18.80
CA ASP A 124 4.20 17.92 -19.99
C ASP A 124 5.30 18.83 -20.54
N VAL A 125 5.01 20.13 -20.70
CA VAL A 125 5.99 21.13 -21.15
C VAL A 125 7.19 21.18 -20.20
N PHE A 126 6.97 21.27 -18.89
CA PHE A 126 8.08 21.32 -17.94
C PHE A 126 8.88 20.01 -17.92
N SER A 127 8.22 18.86 -18.08
CA SER A 127 8.88 17.56 -18.17
C SER A 127 9.78 17.46 -19.41
N GLU A 128 9.38 18.05 -20.53
CA GLU A 128 10.22 18.15 -21.74
C GLU A 128 11.45 19.05 -21.51
N GLU A 129 11.31 20.15 -20.77
CA GLU A 129 12.45 21.01 -20.43
C GLU A 129 13.43 20.31 -19.48
N ILE A 130 12.95 19.58 -18.46
CA ILE A 130 13.81 18.78 -17.57
C ILE A 130 14.64 17.77 -18.38
N LYS A 131 14.00 17.10 -19.35
CA LYS A 131 14.67 16.16 -20.26
C LYS A 131 15.67 16.87 -21.17
N PHE A 132 15.28 18.00 -21.74
CA PHE A 132 16.14 18.78 -22.64
C PHE A 132 17.41 19.28 -21.96
N TYR A 133 17.30 19.84 -20.75
CA TYR A 133 18.45 20.31 -19.98
C TYR A 133 19.22 19.17 -19.30
N GLU A 134 18.80 17.92 -19.53
CA GLU A 134 19.47 16.71 -19.08
C GLU A 134 19.75 16.72 -17.56
N LEU A 135 18.76 17.11 -16.74
CA LEU A 135 18.92 17.18 -15.27
C LEU A 135 19.13 15.80 -14.59
N GLY A 136 19.08 14.72 -15.37
CA GLY A 136 19.30 13.35 -14.92
C GLY A 136 18.07 12.65 -14.36
N GLU A 137 18.16 11.32 -14.25
CA GLU A 137 17.07 10.47 -13.76
C GLU A 137 16.72 10.75 -12.30
N ALA A 138 17.71 11.07 -11.46
CA ALA A 138 17.48 11.37 -10.05
C ALA A 138 16.60 12.61 -9.86
N ALA A 139 16.88 13.70 -10.58
CA ALA A 139 16.06 14.91 -10.55
C ALA A 139 14.66 14.66 -11.15
N THR A 140 14.61 13.91 -12.25
CA THR A 140 13.35 13.55 -12.92
C THR A 140 12.45 12.70 -12.01
N ASN A 141 13.00 11.69 -11.34
CA ASN A 141 12.26 10.82 -10.43
C ASN A 141 11.74 11.59 -9.22
N LYS A 142 12.59 12.42 -8.60
CA LYS A 142 12.17 13.29 -7.49
C LYS A 142 11.08 14.27 -7.90
N PHE A 143 11.17 14.85 -9.10
CA PHE A 143 10.14 15.71 -9.65
C PHE A 143 8.80 14.98 -9.84
N ARG A 144 8.83 13.76 -10.40
CA ARG A 144 7.64 12.93 -10.58
C ARG A 144 6.98 12.60 -9.24
N GLU A 145 7.77 12.23 -8.23
CA GLU A 145 7.28 11.98 -6.87
C GLU A 145 6.63 13.23 -6.24
N ASP A 146 7.27 14.40 -6.36
CA ASP A 146 6.77 15.67 -5.83
C ASP A 146 5.48 16.15 -6.53
N GLU A 147 5.28 15.82 -7.82
CA GLU A 147 4.04 16.08 -8.58
C GLU A 147 2.95 15.02 -8.33
N GLY A 148 3.20 14.03 -7.47
CA GLY A 148 2.23 13.01 -7.10
C GLY A 148 2.15 11.83 -8.07
N PHE A 149 3.13 11.66 -8.97
CA PHE A 149 3.25 10.44 -9.75
C PHE A 149 3.78 9.32 -8.87
N ILE A 150 2.91 8.33 -8.64
CA ILE A 150 3.30 7.09 -7.98
C ILE A 150 4.21 6.33 -8.95
N LYS A 151 5.44 6.04 -8.53
CA LYS A 151 6.31 5.12 -9.28
C LYS A 151 5.58 3.78 -9.35
N GLU A 152 5.24 3.34 -10.56
CA GLU A 152 4.76 1.97 -10.75
C GLU A 152 5.89 1.04 -10.28
N GLU A 153 5.66 0.32 -9.18
CA GLU A 153 6.59 -0.71 -8.74
C GLU A 153 6.71 -1.73 -9.87
N GLU A 154 7.91 -1.82 -10.47
CA GLU A 154 8.21 -2.84 -11.46
C GLU A 154 8.01 -4.21 -10.82
N LYS A 155 6.99 -4.92 -11.29
CA LYS A 155 6.69 -6.25 -10.78
C LYS A 155 7.73 -7.22 -11.33
N PRO A 156 8.52 -7.89 -10.47
CA PRO A 156 9.55 -8.80 -10.94
C PRO A 156 8.92 -9.94 -11.74
N LEU A 157 9.57 -10.28 -12.85
CA LEU A 157 9.19 -11.42 -13.67
C LEU A 157 10.13 -12.59 -13.38
N PRO A 158 9.68 -13.85 -13.49
CA PRO A 158 10.57 -14.99 -13.40
C PRO A 158 11.61 -14.99 -14.52
N ASP A 159 12.85 -15.38 -14.20
CA ASP A 159 13.95 -15.44 -15.18
C ASP A 159 13.73 -16.52 -16.24
N ASN A 160 13.18 -17.67 -15.84
CA ASN A 160 12.92 -18.80 -16.73
C ASN A 160 11.75 -18.49 -17.69
N GLU A 161 11.94 -18.69 -19.00
CA GLU A 161 10.92 -18.37 -20.00
C GLU A 161 9.61 -19.13 -19.81
N ASN A 162 9.67 -20.45 -19.55
CA ASN A 162 8.47 -21.26 -19.33
C ASN A 162 7.72 -20.84 -18.08
N GLN A 163 8.45 -20.54 -17.01
CA GLN A 163 7.91 -20.05 -15.75
C GLN A 163 7.25 -18.68 -15.94
N ARG A 164 7.88 -17.79 -16.71
CA ARG A 164 7.35 -16.47 -17.07
C ARG A 164 6.07 -16.59 -17.88
N LYS A 165 5.99 -17.50 -18.85
CA LYS A 165 4.75 -17.75 -19.64
C LYS A 165 3.61 -18.19 -18.74
N VAL A 166 3.84 -19.14 -17.84
CA VAL A 166 2.83 -19.62 -16.87
C VAL A 166 2.43 -18.51 -15.89
N TRP A 167 3.41 -17.75 -15.40
CA TRP A 167 3.17 -16.61 -14.50
C TRP A 167 2.28 -15.55 -15.17
N LEU A 168 2.60 -15.17 -16.41
CA LEU A 168 1.80 -14.22 -17.19
C LEU A 168 0.37 -14.74 -17.43
N LEU A 169 0.22 -16.03 -17.73
CA LEU A 169 -1.08 -16.66 -17.98
C LEU A 169 -2.02 -16.61 -16.78
N PHE A 170 -1.52 -16.82 -15.56
CA PHE A 170 -2.35 -16.90 -14.34
C PHE A 170 -2.40 -15.62 -13.51
N GLU A 171 -1.40 -14.75 -13.60
CA GLU A 171 -1.30 -13.52 -12.80
C GLU A 171 -1.81 -12.28 -13.56
N TYR A 172 -1.65 -12.24 -14.89
CA TYR A 172 -1.95 -11.07 -15.71
C TYR A 172 -2.95 -11.41 -16.83
N PRO A 173 -4.26 -11.21 -16.61
CA PRO A 173 -5.30 -11.49 -17.61
C PRO A 173 -5.11 -10.75 -18.93
N GLU A 174 -4.52 -9.55 -18.89
CA GLU A 174 -4.26 -8.72 -20.08
C GLU A 174 -3.02 -9.17 -20.88
N SER A 175 -2.27 -10.17 -20.41
CA SER A 175 -1.06 -10.63 -21.08
C SER A 175 -1.34 -11.35 -22.41
N SER A 176 -2.47 -12.04 -22.52
CA SER A 176 -2.85 -12.80 -23.70
C SER A 176 -4.35 -13.16 -23.70
N GLN A 177 -4.88 -13.53 -24.87
CA GLN A 177 -6.27 -14.01 -24.97
C GLN A 177 -6.51 -15.28 -24.14
N ALA A 178 -5.52 -16.19 -24.07
CA ALA A 178 -5.59 -17.38 -23.22
C ALA A 178 -5.65 -17.00 -21.73
N ALA A 179 -4.86 -16.02 -21.28
CA ALA A 179 -4.90 -15.52 -19.90
C ALA A 179 -6.27 -14.93 -19.55
N ARG A 180 -6.89 -14.22 -20.49
CA ARG A 180 -8.24 -13.69 -20.33
C ARG A 180 -9.29 -14.80 -20.19
N ILE A 181 -9.18 -15.88 -20.97
CA ILE A 181 -10.07 -17.05 -20.84
C ILE A 181 -9.90 -17.72 -19.48
N VAL A 182 -8.66 -17.94 -19.03
CA VAL A 182 -8.38 -18.50 -17.69
C VAL A 182 -8.99 -17.62 -16.61
N ALA A 183 -8.83 -16.30 -16.69
CA ALA A 183 -9.41 -15.38 -15.72
C ALA A 183 -10.95 -15.43 -15.70
N ILE A 184 -11.61 -15.57 -16.86
CA ILE A 184 -13.07 -15.72 -16.93
C ILE A 184 -13.52 -17.03 -16.26
N ILE A 185 -12.81 -18.14 -16.52
CA ILE A 185 -13.10 -19.42 -15.87
C ILE A 185 -12.92 -19.30 -14.36
N SER A 186 -11.85 -18.66 -13.89
CA SER A 186 -11.63 -18.44 -12.46
C SER A 186 -12.76 -17.63 -11.81
N VAL A 187 -13.21 -16.54 -12.45
CA VAL A 187 -14.37 -15.77 -11.96
C VAL A 187 -15.63 -16.61 -11.91
N PHE A 188 -15.90 -17.42 -12.95
CA PHE A 188 -17.06 -18.31 -12.97
C PHE A 188 -17.02 -19.33 -11.82
N VAL A 189 -15.88 -19.98 -11.57
CA VAL A 189 -15.73 -20.95 -10.47
C VAL A 189 -15.89 -20.26 -9.12
N ILE A 190 -15.39 -19.02 -8.96
CA ILE A 190 -15.62 -18.22 -7.75
C ILE A 190 -17.12 -17.98 -7.53
N LEU A 191 -17.83 -17.50 -8.55
CA LEU A 191 -19.27 -17.24 -8.45
C LEU A 191 -20.06 -18.52 -8.17
N LEU A 192 -19.75 -19.62 -8.86
CA LEU A 192 -20.37 -20.93 -8.63
C LEU A 192 -20.18 -21.36 -7.17
N SER A 193 -18.96 -21.25 -6.65
CA SER A 193 -18.69 -21.57 -5.25
C SER A 193 -19.59 -20.71 -4.34
N ILE A 194 -19.62 -19.39 -4.51
CA ILE A 194 -20.45 -18.50 -3.67
C ILE A 194 -21.92 -18.89 -3.71
N VAL A 195 -22.47 -19.17 -4.91
CA VAL A 195 -23.86 -19.61 -5.07
C VAL A 195 -24.12 -20.90 -4.29
N ILE A 196 -23.25 -21.91 -4.40
CA ILE A 196 -23.39 -23.18 -3.66
C ILE A 196 -23.40 -22.95 -2.14
N PHE A 197 -22.52 -22.10 -1.62
CA PHE A 197 -22.54 -21.76 -0.18
C PHE A 197 -23.83 -21.04 0.23
N CYS A 198 -24.35 -20.14 -0.60
CA CYS A 198 -25.64 -19.54 -0.33
C CYS A 198 -26.77 -20.59 -0.34
N LEU A 199 -26.75 -21.55 -1.26
CA LEU A 199 -27.76 -22.62 -1.32
C LEU A 199 -27.68 -23.56 -0.11
N GLU A 200 -26.48 -23.91 0.35
CA GLU A 200 -26.26 -24.71 1.58
C GLU A 200 -26.85 -24.05 2.84
N THR A 201 -26.99 -22.71 2.86
CA THR A 201 -27.60 -22.01 4.00
C THR A 201 -29.13 -22.07 4.01
N LEU A 202 -29.77 -22.44 2.89
CA LEU A 202 -31.23 -22.49 2.80
C LEU A 202 -31.78 -23.70 3.58
N PRO A 203 -32.89 -23.53 4.33
CA PRO A 203 -33.46 -24.59 5.15
C PRO A 203 -33.98 -25.78 4.32
N GLU A 204 -34.33 -25.55 3.06
CA GLU A 204 -34.83 -26.59 2.13
C GLU A 204 -33.75 -27.60 1.73
N PHE A 205 -32.46 -27.22 1.80
CA PHE A 205 -31.31 -28.07 1.46
C PHE A 205 -30.56 -28.61 2.69
N LYS A 206 -31.02 -28.27 3.91
CA LYS A 206 -30.45 -28.82 5.15
C LYS A 206 -30.98 -30.24 5.40
N HIS A 207 -30.06 -31.20 5.51
CA HIS A 207 -30.40 -32.56 5.92
C HIS A 207 -30.57 -32.62 7.44
N TYR A 208 -31.78 -32.95 7.87
CA TYR A 208 -32.12 -33.16 9.28
C TYR A 208 -32.24 -34.67 9.53
N LYS A 209 -31.44 -35.21 10.46
CA LYS A 209 -31.60 -36.59 10.93
C LYS A 209 -32.61 -36.62 12.07
N VAL A 210 -33.64 -37.46 11.93
CA VAL A 210 -34.65 -37.68 12.97
C VAL A 210 -34.22 -38.85 13.84
N PHE A 211 -33.86 -38.58 15.10
CA PHE A 211 -33.53 -39.59 16.09
C PHE A 211 -34.78 -39.92 16.92
N ASN A 212 -35.24 -41.17 16.84
CA ASN A 212 -36.27 -41.69 17.75
C ASN A 212 -35.63 -42.01 19.09
N THR A 213 -35.91 -41.19 20.11
CA THR A 213 -35.45 -41.43 21.48
C THR A 213 -36.32 -42.48 22.16
N THR A 214 -35.71 -43.35 22.98
CA THR A 214 -36.36 -44.45 23.74
C THR A 214 -37.49 -43.98 24.67
N THR A 215 -37.59 -42.68 24.96
CA THR A 215 -38.71 -42.03 25.66
C THR A 215 -39.56 -41.21 24.67
N ASN A 216 -40.51 -41.84 23.98
CA ASN A 216 -41.61 -41.22 23.19
C ASN A 216 -41.39 -39.76 22.73
N GLY A 217 -40.30 -39.50 22.02
CA GLY A 217 -39.89 -38.15 21.63
C GLY A 217 -38.95 -38.21 20.44
N THR A 218 -39.20 -37.37 19.44
CA THR A 218 -38.34 -37.19 18.27
C THR A 218 -37.38 -36.04 18.55
N LYS A 219 -36.06 -36.33 18.54
CA LYS A 219 -35.03 -35.29 18.48
C LYS A 219 -34.62 -35.11 17.02
N ILE A 220 -34.72 -33.88 16.53
CA ILE A 220 -34.25 -33.50 15.21
C ILE A 220 -32.88 -32.86 15.42
N GLU A 221 -31.82 -33.47 14.93
CA GLU A 221 -30.46 -32.95 15.02
C GLU A 221 -29.96 -32.63 13.61
N GLU A 222 -29.32 -31.47 13.45
CA GLU A 222 -28.74 -31.06 12.17
C GLU A 222 -27.56 -31.98 11.84
N ASP A 223 -27.56 -32.58 10.64
CA ASP A 223 -26.44 -33.39 10.19
C ASP A 223 -25.31 -32.45 9.75
N GLU A 224 -24.35 -32.25 10.64
CA GLU A 224 -23.25 -31.30 10.43
C GLU A 224 -22.07 -31.90 9.66
N VAL A 225 -22.04 -33.22 9.52
CA VAL A 225 -21.01 -33.94 8.76
C VAL A 225 -21.48 -34.07 7.30
N PRO A 226 -20.75 -33.53 6.31
CA PRO A 226 -21.13 -33.69 4.91
C PRO A 226 -21.07 -35.17 4.50
N ASP A 227 -22.10 -35.67 3.83
CA ASP A 227 -22.02 -36.95 3.14
C ASP A 227 -21.15 -36.79 1.89
N ILE A 228 -20.17 -37.69 1.69
CA ILE A 228 -19.27 -37.69 0.54
C ILE A 228 -20.00 -37.85 -0.81
N THR A 229 -21.24 -38.35 -0.79
CA THR A 229 -22.09 -38.51 -1.97
C THR A 229 -23.00 -37.32 -2.27
N ASP A 230 -23.03 -36.32 -1.37
CA ASP A 230 -23.87 -35.14 -1.52
C ASP A 230 -23.42 -34.28 -2.73
N PRO A 231 -24.35 -33.88 -3.62
CA PRO A 231 -24.02 -33.03 -4.76
C PRO A 231 -23.36 -31.71 -4.39
N PHE A 232 -23.70 -31.09 -3.26
CA PHE A 232 -23.05 -29.85 -2.82
C PHE A 232 -21.60 -30.09 -2.42
N PHE A 233 -21.31 -31.17 -1.69
CA PHE A 233 -19.95 -31.57 -1.35
C PHE A 233 -19.09 -31.86 -2.60
N LEU A 234 -19.65 -32.51 -3.62
CA LEU A 234 -18.95 -32.79 -4.87
C LEU A 234 -18.59 -31.49 -5.63
N ILE A 235 -19.56 -30.59 -5.79
CA ILE A 235 -19.34 -29.31 -6.49
C ILE A 235 -18.35 -28.44 -5.71
N GLU A 236 -18.46 -28.39 -4.38
CA GLU A 236 -17.50 -27.69 -3.53
C GLU A 236 -16.09 -28.27 -3.73
N THR A 237 -15.94 -29.58 -3.70
CA THR A 237 -14.67 -30.27 -3.94
C THR A 237 -14.07 -29.87 -5.29
N ILE A 238 -14.85 -29.87 -6.37
CA ILE A 238 -14.38 -29.45 -7.71
C ILE A 238 -13.91 -27.99 -7.71
N CYS A 239 -14.66 -27.09 -7.07
CA CYS A 239 -14.28 -25.67 -6.96
C CYS A 239 -12.96 -25.49 -6.18
N ILE A 240 -12.79 -26.22 -5.08
CA ILE A 240 -11.58 -26.15 -4.24
C ILE A 240 -10.37 -26.77 -4.95
N VAL A 241 -10.55 -27.85 -5.72
CA VAL A 241 -9.50 -28.40 -6.58
C VAL A 241 -9.01 -27.34 -7.56
N TRP A 242 -9.94 -26.60 -8.21
CA TRP A 242 -9.56 -25.50 -9.10
C TRP A 242 -8.81 -24.38 -8.38
N PHE A 243 -9.28 -23.96 -7.20
CA PHE A 243 -8.58 -22.92 -6.41
C PHE A 243 -7.19 -23.35 -5.96
N THR A 244 -7.06 -24.61 -5.55
CA THR A 244 -5.78 -25.20 -5.14
C THR A 244 -4.83 -25.29 -6.32
N PHE A 245 -5.32 -25.72 -7.48
CA PHE A 245 -4.55 -25.73 -8.74
C PHE A 245 -4.04 -24.34 -9.10
N GLU A 246 -4.92 -23.35 -9.10
CA GLU A 246 -4.59 -21.95 -9.35
C GLU A 246 -3.51 -21.40 -8.41
N LEU A 247 -3.67 -21.62 -7.10
CA LEU A 247 -2.70 -21.20 -6.09
C LEU A 247 -1.36 -21.92 -6.29
N SER A 248 -1.40 -23.24 -6.55
CA SER A 248 -0.20 -24.06 -6.74
C SER A 248 0.59 -23.64 -7.98
N VAL A 249 -0.08 -23.43 -9.11
CA VAL A 249 0.56 -22.97 -10.35
C VAL A 249 1.21 -21.61 -10.16
N ARG A 250 0.52 -20.67 -9.49
CA ARG A 250 1.10 -19.35 -9.17
C ARG A 250 2.28 -19.47 -8.21
N PHE A 251 2.17 -20.28 -7.17
CA PHE A 251 3.26 -20.50 -6.22
C PHE A 251 4.49 -21.12 -6.91
N LEU A 252 4.31 -22.10 -7.79
CA LEU A 252 5.40 -22.70 -8.56
C LEU A 252 6.00 -21.70 -9.56
N ALA A 253 5.17 -20.88 -10.20
CA ALA A 253 5.60 -19.92 -11.22
C ALA A 253 6.14 -18.59 -10.67
N CYS A 254 5.92 -18.23 -9.40
CA CYS A 254 6.32 -16.92 -8.89
C CYS A 254 7.86 -16.75 -8.79
N PRO A 255 8.39 -15.52 -8.96
CA PRO A 255 9.82 -15.24 -8.91
C PRO A 255 10.41 -15.40 -7.50
N ASN A 256 9.65 -15.02 -6.46
CA ASN A 256 10.08 -15.13 -5.07
C ASN A 256 8.96 -15.71 -4.20
N LYS A 257 9.22 -16.89 -3.60
CA LYS A 257 8.22 -17.65 -2.83
C LYS A 257 7.81 -16.95 -1.54
N LEU A 258 8.75 -16.31 -0.84
CA LEU A 258 8.47 -15.62 0.42
C LEU A 258 7.64 -14.36 0.21
N ASN A 259 7.97 -13.58 -0.83
CA ASN A 259 7.17 -12.41 -1.20
C ASN A 259 5.78 -12.82 -1.65
N PHE A 260 5.66 -13.95 -2.37
CA PHE A 260 4.37 -14.52 -2.74
C PHE A 260 3.50 -14.82 -1.52
N CYS A 261 4.03 -15.49 -0.49
CA CYS A 261 3.28 -15.81 0.73
C CYS A 261 2.89 -14.58 1.58
N ARG A 262 3.60 -13.45 1.42
CA ARG A 262 3.30 -12.18 2.11
C ARG A 262 2.33 -11.28 1.34
N ASP A 263 2.08 -11.57 0.07
CA ASP A 263 1.17 -10.78 -0.74
C ASP A 263 -0.30 -11.02 -0.33
N VAL A 264 -1.05 -9.92 -0.19
CA VAL A 264 -2.43 -9.95 0.34
C VAL A 264 -3.36 -10.75 -0.57
N MET A 265 -3.18 -10.71 -1.89
CA MET A 265 -4.04 -11.46 -2.82
C MET A 265 -3.83 -12.96 -2.67
N ASN A 266 -2.57 -13.37 -2.47
CA ASN A 266 -2.23 -14.79 -2.26
C ASN A 266 -2.67 -15.29 -0.88
N ILE A 267 -2.66 -14.44 0.15
CA ILE A 267 -3.24 -14.76 1.46
C ILE A 267 -4.74 -15.02 1.34
N ILE A 268 -5.47 -14.19 0.57
CA ILE A 268 -6.90 -14.40 0.30
C ILE A 268 -7.12 -15.74 -0.42
N ASP A 269 -6.27 -16.08 -1.41
CA ASP A 269 -6.33 -17.37 -2.11
C ASP A 269 -6.13 -18.57 -1.15
N ILE A 270 -5.26 -18.45 -0.15
CA ILE A 270 -5.05 -19.47 0.88
C ILE A 270 -6.26 -19.59 1.82
N ILE A 271 -6.77 -18.46 2.32
CA ILE A 271 -7.95 -18.44 3.21
C ILE A 271 -9.17 -19.06 2.51
N ALA A 272 -9.29 -18.90 1.19
CA ALA A 272 -10.39 -19.44 0.41
C ALA A 272 -10.43 -20.99 0.33
N ILE A 273 -9.30 -21.68 0.54
CA ILE A 273 -9.22 -23.16 0.48
C ILE A 273 -9.16 -23.83 1.84
N ILE A 274 -8.67 -23.13 2.88
CA ILE A 274 -8.49 -23.66 4.23
C ILE A 274 -9.75 -24.34 4.80
N PRO A 275 -10.96 -23.75 4.71
CA PRO A 275 -12.14 -24.36 5.30
C PRO A 275 -12.41 -25.79 4.85
N TYR A 276 -12.24 -26.07 3.55
CA TYR A 276 -12.44 -27.40 2.99
C TYR A 276 -11.45 -28.41 3.55
N PHE A 277 -10.16 -28.06 3.59
CA PHE A 277 -9.14 -28.97 4.11
C PHE A 277 -9.31 -29.26 5.61
N ILE A 278 -9.78 -28.29 6.41
CA ILE A 278 -10.11 -28.55 7.82
C ILE A 278 -11.33 -29.47 7.93
N THR A 279 -12.39 -29.25 7.14
CA THR A 279 -13.55 -30.14 7.11
C THR A 279 -13.16 -31.56 6.68
N LEU A 280 -12.32 -31.71 5.65
CA LEU A 280 -11.86 -33.03 5.22
C LEU A 280 -11.02 -33.72 6.29
N ALA A 281 -10.08 -33.00 6.94
CA ALA A 281 -9.24 -33.55 7.99
C ALA A 281 -10.05 -34.02 9.21
N THR A 282 -11.13 -33.30 9.56
CA THR A 282 -12.02 -33.68 10.67
C THR A 282 -12.86 -34.91 10.33
N VAL A 283 -13.42 -34.99 9.12
CA VAL A 283 -14.15 -36.19 8.64
C VAL A 283 -13.26 -37.44 8.66
N VAL A 284 -12.04 -37.33 8.11
CA VAL A 284 -11.09 -38.46 8.09
C VAL A 284 -10.65 -38.87 9.50
N ALA A 285 -10.43 -37.90 10.39
CA ALA A 285 -10.08 -38.19 11.78
C ALA A 285 -11.21 -38.91 12.52
N GLU A 286 -12.47 -38.58 12.24
CA GLU A 286 -13.64 -39.28 12.81
C GLU A 286 -13.76 -40.72 12.27
N GLU A 287 -13.47 -40.95 10.98
CA GLU A 287 -13.49 -42.30 10.39
C GLU A 287 -12.40 -43.23 10.99
N GLU A 288 -11.16 -42.75 11.16
CA GLU A 288 -10.07 -43.53 11.74
C GLU A 288 -10.34 -43.98 13.19
N ASP A 289 -11.04 -43.12 13.95
CA ASP A 289 -11.43 -43.36 15.34
C ASP A 289 -12.50 -44.46 15.51
N THR A 290 -13.19 -44.80 14.40
CA THR A 290 -14.17 -45.90 14.34
C THR A 290 -13.59 -47.22 13.85
N LEU A 291 -12.49 -47.20 13.08
CA LEU A 291 -11.84 -48.40 12.53
C LEU A 291 -10.79 -49.03 13.47
N ASN A 292 -10.23 -48.27 14.42
CA ASN A 292 -9.22 -48.76 15.37
C ASN A 292 -9.83 -49.03 16.78
N LEU A 293 -10.12 -50.31 17.05
CA LEU A 293 -10.49 -50.97 18.33
C LEU A 293 -11.97 -50.96 18.86
N PRO A 294 -12.39 -52.07 19.52
CA PRO A 294 -13.63 -52.12 20.31
C PRO A 294 -13.47 -51.28 21.59
N LYS A 295 -14.23 -50.19 21.70
CA LYS A 295 -14.21 -49.30 22.88
C LYS A 295 -14.84 -50.02 24.09
N ALA A 296 -14.05 -50.23 25.15
CA ALA A 296 -14.57 -50.43 26.52
C ALA A 296 -15.49 -49.25 26.90
N PRO A 297 -16.48 -49.42 27.80
CA PRO A 297 -17.47 -48.39 28.11
C PRO A 297 -16.81 -47.24 28.86
N VAL A 298 -16.30 -46.26 28.13
CA VAL A 298 -15.97 -44.93 28.65
C VAL A 298 -17.28 -44.17 28.91
N SER A 299 -17.30 -43.44 30.02
CA SER A 299 -18.36 -42.53 30.46
C SER A 299 -18.97 -41.75 29.27
N PRO A 300 -20.31 -41.76 29.11
CA PRO A 300 -20.99 -41.05 28.01
C PRO A 300 -20.74 -39.53 27.97
N GLN A 301 -20.29 -38.95 29.10
CA GLN A 301 -20.17 -37.50 29.30
C GLN A 301 -18.95 -36.85 28.62
N ASP A 302 -17.81 -37.55 28.52
CA ASP A 302 -16.56 -36.96 28.02
C ASP A 302 -16.48 -36.97 26.49
N LYS A 303 -17.14 -37.95 25.84
CA LYS A 303 -17.28 -37.98 24.37
C LYS A 303 -18.26 -36.92 23.86
N SER A 304 -19.39 -36.72 24.56
CA SER A 304 -20.40 -35.73 24.13
C SER A 304 -19.85 -34.31 24.14
N THR A 305 -18.97 -33.98 25.09
CA THR A 305 -18.37 -32.64 25.21
C THR A 305 -17.37 -32.38 24.07
N ASN A 306 -16.49 -33.35 23.76
CA ASN A 306 -15.52 -33.21 22.66
C ASN A 306 -16.19 -33.20 21.28
N GLN A 307 -17.27 -33.97 21.10
CA GLN A 307 -18.06 -33.97 19.87
C GLN A 307 -18.80 -32.63 19.69
N ALA A 308 -19.46 -32.12 20.73
CA ALA A 308 -20.15 -30.83 20.69
C ALA A 308 -19.20 -29.66 20.37
N MET A 309 -17.96 -29.68 20.90
CA MET A 309 -16.94 -28.70 20.57
C MET A 309 -16.47 -28.80 19.11
N SER A 310 -16.34 -30.02 18.58
CA SER A 310 -15.96 -30.25 17.18
C SER A 310 -17.02 -29.78 16.19
N LEU A 311 -18.31 -30.03 16.50
CA LEU A 311 -19.45 -29.50 15.75
C LEU A 311 -19.49 -27.95 15.77
N ALA A 312 -19.29 -27.34 16.94
CA ALA A 312 -19.22 -25.88 17.06
C ALA A 312 -18.08 -25.27 16.20
N ILE A 313 -16.92 -25.95 16.13
CA ILE A 313 -15.80 -25.52 15.30
C ILE A 313 -16.14 -25.63 13.79
N LEU A 314 -16.80 -26.72 13.36
CA LEU A 314 -17.24 -26.89 11.97
C LEU A 314 -18.20 -25.78 11.53
N ARG A 315 -19.10 -25.31 12.41
CA ARG A 315 -19.99 -24.16 12.14
C ARG A 315 -19.21 -22.88 11.87
N VAL A 316 -18.19 -22.60 12.68
CA VAL A 316 -17.33 -21.41 12.48
C VAL A 316 -16.53 -21.53 11.18
N ILE A 317 -16.00 -22.71 10.87
CA ILE A 317 -15.24 -22.96 9.63
C ILE A 317 -16.11 -22.72 8.40
N ARG A 318 -17.39 -23.12 8.43
CA ARG A 318 -18.34 -22.82 7.33
C ARG A 318 -18.48 -21.31 7.11
N LEU A 319 -18.50 -20.49 8.16
CA LEU A 319 -18.54 -19.02 8.00
C LEU A 319 -17.30 -18.48 7.30
N VAL A 320 -16.11 -19.07 7.56
CA VAL A 320 -14.87 -18.65 6.89
C VAL A 320 -14.94 -18.85 5.36
N ARG A 321 -15.78 -19.77 4.86
CA ARG A 321 -15.97 -19.96 3.40
C ARG A 321 -16.43 -18.68 2.70
N VAL A 322 -17.13 -17.77 3.39
CA VAL A 322 -17.58 -16.47 2.84
C VAL A 322 -16.40 -15.60 2.36
N PHE A 323 -15.22 -15.75 2.96
CA PHE A 323 -14.04 -14.98 2.58
C PHE A 323 -13.58 -15.26 1.14
N ARG A 324 -13.98 -16.39 0.52
CA ARG A 324 -13.69 -16.66 -0.90
C ARG A 324 -14.28 -15.61 -1.84
N ILE A 325 -15.29 -14.84 -1.41
CA ILE A 325 -15.81 -13.68 -2.15
C ILE A 325 -14.68 -12.68 -2.44
N PHE A 326 -13.76 -12.49 -1.48
CA PHE A 326 -12.63 -11.58 -1.67
C PHE A 326 -11.65 -12.03 -2.75
N LYS A 327 -11.70 -13.30 -3.21
CA LYS A 327 -10.91 -13.75 -4.35
C LYS A 327 -11.27 -13.00 -5.65
N LEU A 328 -12.49 -12.47 -5.74
CA LEU A 328 -12.89 -11.56 -6.84
C LEU A 328 -12.04 -10.29 -6.89
N SER A 329 -11.38 -9.90 -5.79
CA SER A 329 -10.51 -8.72 -5.75
C SER A 329 -9.35 -8.81 -6.74
N ARG A 330 -8.85 -10.01 -7.05
CA ARG A 330 -7.81 -10.20 -8.07
C ARG A 330 -8.28 -9.77 -9.46
N HIS A 331 -9.56 -9.96 -9.75
CA HIS A 331 -10.18 -9.67 -11.05
C HIS A 331 -10.92 -8.33 -11.09
N SER A 332 -11.12 -7.68 -9.94
CA SER A 332 -11.81 -6.40 -9.82
C SER A 332 -10.86 -5.27 -9.42
N LYS A 333 -10.52 -4.40 -10.38
CA LYS A 333 -9.73 -3.19 -10.09
C LYS A 333 -10.41 -2.28 -9.06
N GLY A 334 -11.75 -2.20 -9.09
CA GLY A 334 -12.52 -1.44 -8.11
C GLY A 334 -12.29 -1.93 -6.67
N LEU A 335 -12.28 -3.26 -6.46
CA LEU A 335 -12.05 -3.83 -5.13
C LEU A 335 -10.58 -3.68 -4.68
N GLN A 336 -9.63 -3.71 -5.62
CA GLN A 336 -8.22 -3.39 -5.33
C GLN A 336 -8.04 -1.94 -4.90
N ILE A 337 -8.69 -1.01 -5.61
CA ILE A 337 -8.68 0.41 -5.28
C ILE A 337 -9.33 0.62 -3.91
N LEU A 338 -10.50 0.02 -3.67
CA LEU A 338 -11.17 0.06 -2.37
C LEU A 338 -10.25 -0.41 -1.24
N GLY A 339 -9.55 -1.54 -1.43
CA GLY A 339 -8.59 -2.04 -0.43
C GLY A 339 -7.42 -1.08 -0.17
N ARG A 340 -6.89 -0.45 -1.23
CA ARG A 340 -5.82 0.57 -1.09
C ARG A 340 -6.32 1.82 -0.37
N THR A 341 -7.51 2.29 -0.71
CA THR A 341 -8.15 3.45 -0.07
C THR A 341 -8.40 3.16 1.41
N LEU A 342 -8.99 2.01 1.74
CA LEU A 342 -9.21 1.60 3.13
C LEU A 342 -7.89 1.51 3.91
N LYS A 343 -6.85 0.90 3.32
CA LYS A 343 -5.52 0.81 3.94
C LYS A 343 -4.94 2.19 4.23
N ALA A 344 -5.06 3.12 3.28
CA ALA A 344 -4.57 4.49 3.43
C ALA A 344 -5.37 5.28 4.48
N SER A 345 -6.67 4.99 4.62
CA SER A 345 -7.58 5.67 5.54
C SER A 345 -7.82 4.94 6.86
N MET A 346 -7.00 3.95 7.23
CA MET A 346 -7.22 3.14 8.44
C MET A 346 -7.22 3.97 9.72
N ARG A 347 -6.41 5.04 9.77
CA ARG A 347 -6.33 5.93 10.93
C ARG A 347 -7.63 6.70 11.09
N GLU A 348 -8.14 7.27 10.01
CA GLU A 348 -9.39 8.04 9.96
C GLU A 348 -10.58 7.13 10.24
N LEU A 349 -10.58 5.92 9.68
CA LEU A 349 -11.60 4.90 9.94
C LEU A 349 -11.60 4.47 11.41
N GLY A 350 -10.42 4.28 12.01
CA GLY A 350 -10.30 3.96 13.44
C GLY A 350 -10.86 5.07 14.34
N LEU A 351 -10.60 6.33 13.99
CA LEU A 351 -11.17 7.49 14.70
C LEU A 351 -12.70 7.56 14.55
N LEU A 352 -13.23 7.26 13.37
CA LEU A 352 -14.67 7.21 13.13
C LEU A 352 -15.34 6.15 14.02
N ILE A 353 -14.80 4.93 14.06
CA ILE A 353 -15.33 3.84 14.89
C ILE A 353 -15.24 4.21 16.38
N PHE A 354 -14.14 4.86 16.80
CA PHE A 354 -13.97 5.34 18.18
C PHE A 354 -15.05 6.34 18.59
N PHE A 355 -15.38 7.32 17.75
CA PHE A 355 -16.46 8.26 18.04
C PHE A 355 -17.83 7.58 18.07
N LEU A 356 -18.10 6.67 17.13
CA LEU A 356 -19.34 5.88 17.14
C LEU A 356 -19.50 5.07 18.42
N PHE A 357 -18.41 4.53 18.97
CA PHE A 357 -18.45 3.78 20.23
C PHE A 357 -18.78 4.69 21.41
N ILE A 358 -18.14 5.86 21.52
CA ILE A 358 -18.43 6.85 22.57
C ILE A 358 -19.89 7.32 22.51
N ASP A 359 -20.39 7.59 21.32
CA ASP A 359 -21.77 8.06 21.14
C ASP A 359 -22.77 6.95 21.44
N SER A 360 -22.48 5.72 21.03
CA SER A 360 -23.32 4.55 21.35
C SER A 360 -23.38 4.29 22.85
N ASP A 361 -22.25 4.37 23.56
CA ASP A 361 -22.19 4.21 25.01
C ASP A 361 -22.97 5.32 25.73
N LYS A 362 -22.87 6.57 25.28
CA LYS A 362 -23.67 7.68 25.84
C LYS A 362 -25.17 7.48 25.60
N ILE A 363 -25.56 7.05 24.39
CA ILE A 363 -26.96 6.77 24.06
C ILE A 363 -27.49 5.60 24.88
N LEU A 364 -26.70 4.53 25.04
CA LEU A 364 -27.07 3.37 25.85
C LEU A 364 -27.25 3.79 27.31
N ASN A 365 -26.28 4.52 27.89
CA ASN A 365 -26.37 5.01 29.26
C ASN A 365 -27.53 5.98 29.48
N HIS A 366 -27.81 6.87 28.53
CA HIS A 366 -28.96 7.76 28.60
C HIS A 366 -30.29 6.99 28.49
N SER A 367 -30.35 5.99 27.61
CA SER A 367 -31.53 5.13 27.46
C SER A 367 -31.76 4.28 28.70
N SER A 368 -30.71 3.70 29.30
CA SER A 368 -30.79 3.00 30.59
C SER A 368 -31.28 3.92 31.70
N ASN A 369 -30.73 5.13 31.82
CA ASN A 369 -31.19 6.12 32.81
C ASN A 369 -32.66 6.53 32.59
N LEU A 370 -33.14 6.64 31.35
CA LEU A 370 -34.55 6.93 31.06
C LEU A 370 -35.48 5.76 31.36
N ILE A 371 -35.02 4.52 31.16
CA ILE A 371 -35.76 3.30 31.51
C ILE A 371 -35.87 3.19 33.04
N ASP A 372 -34.77 3.38 33.76
CA ASP A 372 -34.75 3.33 35.23
C ASP A 372 -35.65 4.42 35.84
N ASN A 373 -35.54 5.67 35.35
CA ASN A 373 -36.41 6.76 35.79
C ASN A 373 -37.90 6.51 35.46
N ASN A 374 -38.24 5.85 34.34
CA ASN A 374 -39.62 5.49 34.04
C ASN A 374 -40.12 4.34 34.92
N TYR A 375 -39.28 3.35 35.23
CA TYR A 375 -39.62 2.28 36.16
C TYR A 375 -39.88 2.81 37.57
N ASP A 376 -39.02 3.70 38.07
CA ASP A 376 -39.19 4.32 39.38
C ASP A 376 -40.46 5.19 39.44
N ASN A 377 -40.72 5.99 38.41
CA ASN A 377 -41.93 6.81 38.33
C ASN A 377 -43.21 5.95 38.25
N ASN A 378 -43.23 4.87 37.46
CA ASN A 378 -44.38 3.98 37.38
C ASN A 378 -44.61 3.20 38.69
N THR A 379 -43.55 2.80 39.38
CA THR A 379 -43.64 2.14 40.69
C THR A 379 -44.17 3.11 41.76
N ALA A 380 -43.74 4.37 41.74
CA ALA A 380 -44.25 5.42 42.61
C ALA A 380 -45.74 5.74 42.36
N ILE A 381 -46.18 5.77 41.10
CA ILE A 381 -47.59 6.00 40.72
C ILE A 381 -48.48 4.83 41.18
N LEU A 382 -48.01 3.57 41.06
CA LEU A 382 -48.75 2.41 41.55
C LEU A 382 -48.87 2.38 43.08
N CYS A 383 -47.83 2.79 43.81
CA CYS A 383 -47.90 2.95 45.27
C CYS A 383 -48.86 4.05 45.71
N PHE A 384 -49.00 5.14 44.94
CA PHE A 384 -49.95 6.21 45.23
C PHE A 384 -51.41 5.84 44.95
N LYS A 385 -51.66 4.88 44.04
CA LYS A 385 -53.02 4.43 43.69
C LYS A 385 -53.57 3.33 44.62
N SER A 386 -52.74 2.82 45.55
CA SER A 386 -53.06 1.73 46.48
C SER A 386 -53.34 2.20 47.92
N LYS A 387 -53.46 3.51 48.16
CA LYS A 387 -54.03 4.10 49.39
C LYS A 387 -55.31 4.82 49.03
#